data_AF-A0A963B260-F1
#
_entry.id   AF-A0A963B260-F1
#
_cell.length_a   1.000
_cell.length_b   1.000
_cell.length_c   1.000
_cell.angle_alpha   90.00
_cell.angle_beta   90.00
_cell.angle_gamma   90.00
#
_symmetry.space_group_name_H-M   'P 1'
#
loop_
_entity.id
_entity.type
_entity.pdbx_description
1 polymer ?
#
loop_
_entity_poly.entity_id
_entity_poly.type
_entity_poly.pdbx_seq_one_letter_code
_entity_poly.pdbx_strand_id
1 'polypeptide(L)' 'MAITPITGTALKGIQRGMQGIHRNAAEIASQGQAGTALPTKDAVRAMVELHQNTLMTTSSLTVFKAADQMIGSLLDIKA' A
#
# COMPACT_ATOMS: atom_id res chain seq x y z
N MET A 1 25.16 -4.14 7.43
CA MET A 1 23.90 -3.73 8.09
C MET A 1 22.81 -3.60 7.02
N ALA A 2 22.25 -4.72 6.56
CA ALA A 2 21.35 -4.79 5.41
C ALA A 2 19.87 -4.48 5.76
N ILE A 3 19.56 -4.29 7.04
CA ILE A 3 18.19 -4.15 7.54
C ILE A 3 17.69 -2.71 7.39
N THR A 4 18.56 -1.71 7.64
CA THR A 4 18.27 -0.27 7.45
C THR A 4 17.77 0.09 6.03
N PRO A 5 18.37 -0.41 4.93
CA PRO A 5 17.86 -0.12 3.58
C PRO A 5 16.51 -0.80 3.27
N ILE A 6 16.21 -1.95 3.89
CA ILE A 6 14.92 -2.66 3.70
C ILE A 6 13.79 -1.84 4.35
N THR A 7 14.00 -1.33 5.56
CA THR A 7 13.02 -0.50 6.27
C THR A 7 12.69 0.78 5.50
N GLY A 8 13.71 1.46 4.96
CA GLY A 8 13.51 2.67 4.16
C GLY A 8 12.77 2.43 2.84
N THR A 9 12.99 1.28 2.21
CA THR A 9 12.32 0.92 0.95
C THR A 9 10.86 0.53 1.18
N ALA A 10 10.59 -0.25 2.24
CA ALA A 10 9.24 -0.60 2.66
C ALA A 10 8.42 0.64 3.04
N LEU A 11 8.99 1.58 3.81
CA LEU A 11 8.30 2.81 4.20
C LEU A 11 7.94 3.67 2.98
N LYS A 12 8.87 3.81 2.02
CA LYS A 12 8.61 4.49 0.74
C LYS A 12 7.55 3.78 -0.12
N GLY A 13 7.46 2.45 -0.03
CA GLY A 13 6.43 1.65 -0.69
C GLY A 13 5.05 1.90 -0.08
N ILE A 14 4.96 1.88 1.26
CA ILE A 14 3.73 2.19 2.01
C ILE A 14 3.25 3.61 1.69
N GLN A 15 4.15 4.61 1.76
CA GLN A 15 3.78 6.00 1.51
C GLN A 15 3.26 6.21 0.07
N ARG A 16 3.91 5.59 -0.93
CA ARG A 16 3.46 5.64 -2.33
C ARG A 16 2.13 4.92 -2.53
N GLY A 17 1.97 3.73 -1.94
CA GLY A 17 0.74 2.97 -2.01
C GLY A 17 -0.44 3.72 -1.38
N MET A 18 -0.24 4.31 -0.21
CA MET A 18 -1.23 5.18 0.45
C MET A 18 -1.63 6.39 -0.41
N GLN A 19 -0.67 7.07 -1.03
CA GLN A 19 -0.97 8.16 -1.95
C GLN A 19 -1.78 7.71 -3.17
N GLY A 20 -1.47 6.53 -3.72
CA GLY A 20 -2.24 5.92 -4.82
C GLY A 20 -3.67 5.54 -4.41
N ILE A 21 -3.84 4.96 -3.22
CA ILE A 21 -5.17 4.65 -2.66
C ILE A 21 -6.00 5.93 -2.52
N HIS A 22 -5.42 7.00 -1.95
CA HIS A 22 -6.13 8.26 -1.77
C HIS A 22 -6.57 8.90 -3.09
N ARG A 23 -5.71 8.87 -4.12
CA ARG A 23 -6.06 9.39 -5.45
C ARG A 23 -7.18 8.58 -6.09
N ASN A 24 -7.05 7.26 -6.11
CA ASN A 24 -8.04 6.39 -6.74
C ASN A 24 -9.39 6.45 -6.00
N ALA A 25 -9.36 6.53 -4.66
CA ALA A 25 -10.57 6.73 -3.87
C ALA A 25 -11.26 8.07 -4.17
N ALA A 26 -10.49 9.15 -4.35
CA ALA A 26 -11.03 10.45 -4.75
C ALA A 26 -11.63 10.42 -6.16
N GLU A 27 -10.98 9.74 -7.11
CA GLU A 27 -11.51 9.53 -8.47
C GLU A 27 -12.81 8.72 -8.44
N ILE A 28 -12.86 7.61 -7.70
CA ILE A 28 -14.07 6.77 -7.54
C ILE A 28 -15.20 7.58 -6.91
N ALA A 29 -14.92 8.36 -5.85
CA ALA A 29 -15.92 9.19 -5.18
C ALA A 29 -16.47 10.28 -6.14
N SER A 30 -15.58 10.95 -6.87
CA SER A 30 -15.95 11.99 -7.84
C SER A 30 -16.85 11.47 -8.97
N GLN A 31 -16.60 10.23 -9.43
CA GLN A 31 -17.43 9.60 -10.46
C GLN A 31 -18.79 9.14 -9.91
N GLY A 32 -18.85 8.70 -8.65
CA GLY A 32 -20.12 8.38 -7.98
C GLY A 32 -21.04 9.58 -7.79
N GLN A 33 -20.49 10.79 -7.72
CA GLN A 33 -21.26 12.04 -7.58
C GLN A 33 -21.77 12.60 -8.92
N ALA A 34 -21.23 12.13 -10.05
CA ALA A 34 -21.55 12.63 -11.39
C ALA A 34 -22.87 12.10 -12.00
N GLY A 35 -23.65 11.30 -11.26
CA GLY A 35 -25.05 11.00 -11.61
C GLY A 35 -25.27 10.08 -12.82
N THR A 36 -24.23 9.42 -13.35
CA THR A 36 -24.38 8.49 -14.46
C THR A 36 -24.56 7.05 -13.95
N ALA A 37 -25.74 6.50 -14.22
CA ALA A 37 -26.24 5.21 -13.72
C ALA A 37 -25.52 3.94 -14.26
N LEU A 38 -24.32 4.07 -14.82
CA LEU A 38 -23.53 2.96 -15.34
C LEU A 38 -22.07 3.15 -14.92
N PRO A 39 -21.39 2.11 -14.38
CA PRO A 39 -19.97 2.19 -14.10
C PRO A 39 -19.24 2.46 -15.41
N THR A 40 -18.69 3.66 -15.55
CA THR A 40 -17.83 4.02 -16.67
C THR A 40 -16.58 3.14 -16.63
N LYS A 41 -15.98 2.88 -17.80
CA LYS A 41 -14.72 2.13 -17.92
C LYS A 41 -13.63 2.69 -17.00
N ASP A 42 -13.67 3.99 -16.74
CA ASP A 42 -12.75 4.70 -15.84
C ASP A 42 -13.02 4.38 -14.36
N ALA A 43 -14.28 4.19 -13.94
CA ALA A 43 -14.62 3.77 -12.58
C ALA A 43 -14.05 2.38 -12.27
N VAL A 44 -14.24 1.44 -13.20
CA VAL A 44 -13.74 0.07 -13.08
C VAL A 44 -12.21 0.07 -13.04
N ARG A 45 -11.57 0.88 -13.88
CA ARG A 45 -10.11 1.05 -13.88
C ARG A 45 -9.61 1.60 -12.55
N ALA A 46 -10.22 2.68 -12.03
CA ALA A 46 -9.83 3.27 -10.76
C ALA A 46 -9.99 2.28 -9.59
N MET A 47 -11.04 1.45 -9.59
CA MET A 47 -11.21 0.38 -8.60
C MET A 47 -10.14 -0.72 -8.68
N VAL A 48 -9.78 -1.16 -9.89
CA VAL A 48 -8.71 -2.15 -10.09
C VAL A 48 -7.35 -1.59 -9.66
N GLU A 49 -7.06 -0.34 -9.99
CA GLU A 49 -5.85 0.34 -9.56
C GLU A 49 -5.82 0.55 -8.03
N LEU A 50 -6.98 0.86 -7.41
CA LEU A 50 -7.10 0.96 -5.94
C LEU A 50 -6.78 -0.38 -5.27
N HIS A 51 -7.30 -1.49 -5.81
CA HIS A 51 -7.02 -2.84 -5.31
C HIS A 51 -5.53 -3.18 -5.43
N GLN A 52 -4.90 -2.88 -6.57
CA GLN A 52 -3.45 -3.08 -6.76
C GLN A 52 -2.62 -2.25 -5.78
N ASN A 53 -2.96 -0.97 -5.57
CA ASN A 53 -2.27 -0.11 -4.62
C ASN A 53 -2.42 -0.61 -3.16
N THR A 54 -3.59 -1.14 -2.82
CA THR A 54 -3.83 -1.79 -1.52
C THR A 54 -2.95 -3.03 -1.36
N LEU A 55 -2.89 -3.90 -2.37
CA LEU A 55 -2.08 -5.10 -2.34
C LEU A 55 -0.58 -4.79 -2.18
N MET A 56 -0.07 -3.78 -2.90
CA MET A 56 1.32 -3.31 -2.78
C MET A 56 1.63 -2.70 -1.41
N THR A 57 0.66 -2.02 -0.79
CA THR A 57 0.81 -1.46 0.55
C THR A 57 0.88 -2.58 1.59
N THR A 58 -0.02 -3.55 1.50
CA THR A 58 -0.07 -4.71 2.41
C THR A 58 1.18 -5.58 2.31
N SER A 59 1.70 -5.80 1.10
CA SER A 59 2.97 -6.53 0.94
C SER A 59 4.14 -5.76 1.56
N SER A 60 4.21 -4.44 1.38
CA SER A 60 5.23 -3.58 2.00
C SER A 60 5.15 -3.62 3.53
N LEU A 61 3.94 -3.61 4.11
CA LEU A 61 3.72 -3.79 5.54
C LEU A 61 4.16 -5.16 6.04
N THR A 62 3.93 -6.21 5.25
CA THR A 62 4.33 -7.58 5.59
C THR A 62 5.85 -7.70 5.64
N VAL A 63 6.55 -7.13 4.65
CA VAL A 63 8.02 -7.08 4.63
C VAL A 63 8.57 -6.28 5.82
N PHE A 64 7.94 -5.16 6.16
CA PHE A 64 8.31 -4.37 7.33
C PHE A 64 8.17 -5.19 8.63
N LYS A 65 7.04 -5.87 8.81
CA LYS A 65 6.80 -6.74 9.99
C LYS A 65 7.80 -7.89 10.07
N ALA A 66 8.10 -8.54 8.95
CA ALA A 66 9.09 -9.61 8.92
C ALA A 66 10.50 -9.10 9.29
N ALA A 67 10.88 -7.90 8.82
CA ALA A 67 12.13 -7.27 9.19
C ALA A 67 12.19 -6.94 10.70
N ASP A 68 11.10 -6.42 11.27
CA ASP A 68 10.99 -6.11 12.69
C ASP A 68 11.08 -7.38 13.56
N GLN A 69 10.37 -8.44 13.18
CA GLN A 69 10.46 -9.76 13.84
C GLN A 69 11.86 -10.36 13.77
N MET A 70 12.55 -10.20 12.64
CA MET A 70 13.94 -10.66 12.49
C MET A 70 14.91 -9.86 13.38
N ILE A 71 14.71 -8.54 13.53
CA ILE A 71 15.50 -7.75 14.49
C ILE A 71 15.22 -8.20 15.92
N GLY A 72 13.94 -8.37 16.28
CA GLY A 72 13.53 -8.84 17.60
C GLY A 72 14.13 -10.19 17.95
N SER A 73 14.08 -11.16 17.03
CA SER A 73 14.67 -12.49 17.26
C SER A 73 16.20 -12.45 17.35
N LEU A 74 16.88 -11.61 16.55
CA LEU A 74 18.33 -11.43 16.66
C LEU A 74 18.74 -10.81 18.00
N LEU A 75 17.92 -9.92 18.56
CA LEU A 75 18.15 -9.35 19.89
C LEU A 75 17.89 -10.37 20.99
N ASP A 76 16.83 -11.18 20.86
CA ASP A 76 16.46 -12.23 21.82
C ASP A 76 17.52 -13.35 21.92
N ILE A 77 18.13 -13.76 20.79
CA ILE A 77 19.23 -14.74 20.76
C ILE A 77 20.49 -14.22 21.48
N LYS A 78 20.64 -12.89 21.58
CA LYS A 78 21.84 -12.23 22.11
C LYS A 78 21.68 -11.77 23.57
N ALA A 79 20.47 -11.87 24.12
CA ALA A 79 20.15 -11.66 25.53
C ALA A 79 20.42 -12.93 26.34
#